data_AF-A0A3B1D4Q9-F1
#
_entry.id   AF-A0A3B1D4Q9-F1
#
_cell.length_a   1.000
_cell.length_b   1.000
_cell.length_c   1.000
_cell.angle_alpha   90.00
_cell.angle_beta   90.00
_cell.angle_gamma   90.00
#
_symmetry.space_group_name_H-M   'P 1'
#
loop_
_entity.id
_entity.type
_entity.pdbx_description
1 polymer ?
#
loop_
_entity_poly.entity_id
_entity_poly.type
_entity_poly.pdbx_seq_one_letter_code
_entity_poly.pdbx_strand_id
1 'polypeptide(L)' 'MKKIIFETDLLPDGHLYCPPEFLGKKNLHFDVIVSFEEQEKKALDEDIERAALNDVSEDFLSKEELEYYFNLEEL' A
#
# COMPACT_ATOMS: atom_id res chain seq x y z
N MET A 1 -4.59 -10.24 24.48
CA MET A 1 -5.31 -9.52 23.42
C MET A 1 -5.93 -10.55 22.48
N LYS A 2 -7.24 -10.47 22.21
CA LYS A 2 -7.87 -11.33 21.20
C LYS A 2 -7.55 -10.74 19.82
N LYS A 3 -6.79 -11.48 19.01
CA LYS A 3 -6.57 -11.15 17.59
C LYS A 3 -7.77 -11.66 16.80
N ILE A 4 -8.29 -10.85 15.90
CA ILE A 4 -9.36 -11.24 14.96
C ILE A 4 -8.65 -11.50 13.63
N ILE A 5 -8.92 -12.65 13.03
CA ILE A 5 -8.40 -13.04 11.72
C ILE A 5 -9.61 -13.15 10.80
N PHE A 6 -9.57 -12.46 9.66
CA PHE A 6 -10.60 -12.52 8.64
C PHE A 6 -9.95 -12.50 7.27
N GLU A 7 -10.61 -13.11 6.30
CA GLU A 7 -10.24 -13.03 4.90
C GLU A 7 -10.80 -11.73 4.32
N THR A 8 -10.00 -11.08 3.48
CA THR A 8 -10.37 -9.84 2.80
C THR A 8 -10.07 -9.97 1.32
N ASP A 9 -10.99 -9.44 0.51
CA ASP A 9 -10.81 -9.34 -0.92
C ASP A 9 -10.09 -8.04 -1.29
N LEU A 10 -9.29 -8.11 -2.35
CA LEU A 10 -8.76 -6.95 -3.03
C LEU A 10 -9.83 -6.41 -3.98
N LEU A 11 -10.25 -5.17 -3.75
CA LEU A 11 -11.25 -4.49 -4.56
C LEU A 11 -10.66 -4.06 -5.92
N PRO A 12 -11.50 -3.82 -6.95
CA PRO A 12 -11.03 -3.43 -8.28
C PRO A 12 -10.23 -2.12 -8.33
N ASP A 13 -10.35 -1.28 -7.31
CA ASP A 13 -9.64 -0.01 -7.15
C ASP A 13 -8.31 -0.14 -6.38
N GLY A 14 -7.92 -1.36 -6.02
CA GLY A 14 -6.67 -1.65 -5.30
C GLY A 14 -6.75 -1.55 -3.78
N HIS A 15 -7.93 -1.24 -3.21
CA HIS A 15 -8.10 -1.22 -1.76
C HIS A 15 -8.49 -2.60 -1.20
N LEU A 16 -8.15 -2.86 0.07
CA LEU A 16 -8.65 -4.03 0.79
C LEU A 16 -10.02 -3.73 1.39
N TYR A 17 -10.94 -4.68 1.29
CA TYR A 17 -12.24 -4.59 1.95
C TYR A 17 -12.11 -4.49 3.49
N CYS A 18 -12.80 -3.53 4.09
CA CYS A 18 -12.83 -3.37 5.54
C CYS A 18 -14.18 -3.87 6.11
N PRO A 19 -14.16 -4.85 7.04
CA PRO A 19 -15.38 -5.35 7.64
C PRO A 19 -16.19 -4.26 8.37
N PRO A 20 -17.54 -4.30 8.34
CA PRO A 20 -18.39 -3.24 8.88
C PRO A 20 -18.18 -2.97 10.37
N GLU A 21 -17.76 -3.99 11.12
CA GLU A 21 -17.45 -3.94 12.55
C GLU A 21 -16.24 -3.05 12.92
N PHE A 22 -15.43 -2.68 11.93
CA PHE A 22 -14.30 -1.77 12.08
C PHE A 22 -14.59 -0.35 11.57
N LEU A 23 -15.73 -0.12 10.90
CA LEU A 23 -16.11 1.20 10.41
C LEU A 23 -16.27 2.19 11.58
N GLY A 24 -15.69 3.38 11.42
CA GLY A 24 -15.75 4.46 12.41
C GLY A 24 -14.79 4.32 13.60
N LYS A 25 -14.04 3.20 13.72
CA LYS A 25 -12.96 3.07 14.70
C LYS A 25 -11.69 3.77 14.18
N LYS A 26 -10.98 4.45 15.08
CA LYS A 26 -9.71 5.12 14.78
C LYS A 26 -8.54 4.33 15.35
N ASN A 27 -7.34 4.53 14.79
CA ASN A 27 -6.07 3.94 15.25
C ASN A 27 -6.05 2.40 15.26
N LEU A 28 -6.78 1.77 14.32
CA LEU A 28 -6.69 0.34 14.11
C LEU A 28 -5.38 -0.01 13.40
N HIS A 29 -4.76 -1.11 13.83
CA HIS A 29 -3.57 -1.67 13.21
C HIS A 29 -3.94 -3.03 12.63
N PHE A 30 -3.58 -3.26 11.37
CA PHE A 30 -3.87 -4.49 10.65
C PHE A 30 -2.54 -5.12 10.21
N ASP A 31 -2.42 -6.43 10.44
CA ASP A 31 -1.36 -7.24 9.85
C ASP A 31 -1.96 -7.91 8.60
N VAL A 32 -1.44 -7.61 7.41
CA VAL A 32 -1.94 -8.17 6.15
C VAL A 32 -1.07 -9.35 5.74
N ILE A 33 -1.69 -10.51 5.51
CA ILE A 33 -1.02 -11.73 5.06
C ILE A 33 -1.57 -12.09 3.68
N VAL A 34 -0.73 -12.03 2.65
CA VAL A 34 -1.07 -12.43 1.29
C VAL A 34 -0.58 -13.86 1.05
N SER A 35 -1.48 -14.75 0.65
CA SER A 35 -1.17 -16.14 0.32
C SER A 35 -1.53 -16.41 -1.13
N PHE A 36 -0.62 -17.01 -1.89
CA PHE A 36 -0.84 -17.38 -3.28
C PHE A 36 -1.06 -18.89 -3.37
N GLU A 37 -2.13 -19.33 -4.06
CA GLU A 37 -2.48 -20.76 -4.22
C GLU A 37 -1.45 -21.54 -5.07
N GLU A 38 -0.73 -20.85 -5.96
CA GLU A 38 0.26 -21.45 -6.87
C GLU A 38 1.68 -20.97 -6.52
N GLN A 39 2.58 -21.92 -6.22
CA GLN A 39 3.99 -21.62 -5.96
C GLN A 39 4.72 -21.01 -7.18
N GLU A 40 4.18 -21.18 -8.39
CA GLU A 40 4.71 -20.60 -9.63
C GLU A 40 4.42 -19.10 -9.79
N LYS A 41 3.54 -18.53 -8.94
CA LYS A 41 3.28 -17.08 -8.84
C LYS A 41 4.05 -16.40 -7.71
N LYS A 42 5.11 -17.02 -7.19
CA LYS A 42 6.08 -16.26 -6.41
C LYS A 42 6.75 -15.28 -7.37
N ALA A 43 6.55 -13.99 -7.15
CA ALA A 43 7.33 -12.97 -7.81
C ALA A 43 8.81 -13.36 -7.66
N LEU A 44 9.50 -13.56 -8.79
CA LEU A 44 10.93 -13.83 -8.76
C LEU A 44 11.61 -12.62 -8.14
N ASP A 45 12.77 -12.79 -7.52
CA ASP A 45 13.52 -11.66 -6.96
C ASP A 45 13.74 -10.55 -8.01
N GLU A 46 13.90 -10.95 -9.28
CA GLU A 46 13.98 -10.05 -10.44
C GLU A 46 12.68 -9.26 -10.70
N ASP A 47 11.50 -9.84 -10.46
CA ASP A 47 10.21 -9.15 -10.59
C ASP A 47 10.01 -8.14 -9.47
N ILE A 48 10.47 -8.46 -8.26
CA ILE A 48 10.46 -7.57 -7.10
C ILE A 48 11.39 -6.37 -7.33
N GLU A 49 12.60 -6.62 -7.82
CA GLU A 49 13.56 -5.56 -8.17
C GLU A 49 13.04 -4.68 -9.32
N ARG A 50 12.36 -5.26 -10.31
CA ARG A 50 11.76 -4.50 -11.42
C ARG A 50 10.54 -3.67 -11.01
N ALA A 51 9.70 -4.17 -10.11
CA ALA A 51 8.60 -3.39 -9.55
C ALA A 51 9.14 -2.15 -8.83
N ALA A 52 10.19 -2.33 -8.03
CA ALA A 52 10.87 -1.22 -7.34
C ALA A 52 11.44 -0.17 -8.30
N LEU A 53 11.88 -0.53 -9.51
CA LEU A 53 12.39 0.42 -10.50
C LEU A 53 11.28 1.20 -11.23
N ASN A 54 10.14 0.56 -11.47
CA ASN A 54 9.02 1.19 -12.19
C ASN A 54 8.18 2.08 -11.27
N ASP A 55 8.05 1.72 -9.99
CA ASP A 55 7.38 2.54 -8.98
C ASP A 55 8.04 3.92 -8.85
N VAL A 56 9.37 4.02 -8.94
CA VAL A 56 10.07 5.32 -8.78
C VAL A 56 10.03 6.21 -10.01
N SER A 57 9.65 5.70 -11.19
CA SER A 57 9.86 6.44 -12.44
C SER A 57 9.00 7.71 -12.56
N GLU A 58 7.84 7.72 -11.90
CA GLU A 58 6.95 8.89 -11.78
C GLU A 58 6.83 9.40 -10.33
N ASP A 59 7.53 8.78 -9.37
CA ASP A 59 7.53 9.12 -7.94
C ASP A 59 8.54 10.24 -7.59
N PHE A 60 9.03 10.94 -8.60
CA PHE A 60 9.84 12.14 -8.43
C PHE A 60 8.93 13.35 -8.42
N LEU A 61 9.09 14.22 -7.42
CA LEU A 61 8.41 15.51 -7.37
C LEU A 61 8.63 16.26 -8.68
N SER A 62 7.54 16.75 -9.26
CA SER A 62 7.61 17.66 -10.39
C SER A 62 8.38 18.92 -9.98
N LYS A 63 8.88 19.67 -10.97
CA LYS A 63 9.56 20.93 -10.69
C LYS A 63 8.62 21.91 -9.97
N GLU A 64 7.33 21.91 -10.32
CA GLU A 64 6.33 22.73 -9.64
C GLU A 64 6.14 22.32 -8.17
N GLU A 65 6.12 21.02 -7.87
CA GLU A 65 6.00 20.51 -6.50
C GLU A 65 7.23 20.84 -5.66
N LEU A 66 8.43 20.70 -6.22
CA LEU A 66 9.67 21.13 -5.56
C LEU A 66 9.63 22.62 -5.21
N GLU A 67 9.21 23.48 -6.14
CA GLU A 67 9.09 24.92 -5.92
C GLU A 67 8.04 25.25 -4.85
N TYR A 68 6.94 24.50 -4.78
CA TYR A 68 5.95 24.64 -3.71
C TYR A 68 6.55 24.36 -2.33
N TYR A 69 7.29 23.26 -2.17
CA TYR A 69 7.93 22.92 -0.90
C TYR A 69 9.07 23.86 -0.49
N PHE A 70 9.84 24.39 -1.45
CA PHE A 70 10.89 25.36 -1.15
C PHE A 70 10.37 26.74 -0.75
N ASN A 71 9.18 27.11 -1.21
CA ASN A 71 8.57 28.41 -0.91
C ASN A 71 7.55 28.37 0.23
N LEU A 72 7.40 27.23 0.91
CA LEU A 72 6.62 27.14 2.13
C LEU A 72 7.35 27.91 3.25
N GLU A 73 6.82 29.07 3.62
CA GLU A 73 7.26 29.78 4.83
C GLU A 73 7.02 28.89 6.05
N GLU A 74 8.00 28.83 6.96
CA GLU A 74 7.87 28.09 8.22
C GLU A 74 6.67 28.64 9.02
N LEU A 75 5.70 27.76 9.31
CA LEU A 75 4.50 28.04 10.12
C LEU A 75 4.82 28.21 11.61
#